data_AF-A0A523V3W0-F1
#
_entry.id   AF-A0A523V3W0-F1
#
_cell.length_a   1.000
_cell.length_b   1.000
_cell.length_c   1.000
_cell.angle_alpha   90.00
_cell.angle_beta   90.00
_cell.angle_gamma   90.00
#
_symmetry.space_group_name_H-M   'P 1'
#
loop_
_entity.id
_entity.type
_entity.pdbx_description
1 polymer ?
#
loop_
_entity_poly.entity_id
_entity_poly.type
_entity_poly.pdbx_seq_one_letter_code
_entity_poly.pdbx_strand_id
1 'polypeptide(L)' 'VIGPDGEGGLHIAKGGVFSYYEFAREMQLGRLTDEEWYDILDTDKVPDQPAWTEAFIGD' A
#
# COMPACT_ATOMS: atom_id res chain seq x y z
N VAL A 1 1.37 8.99 8.80
CA VAL A 1 0.85 10.01 7.85
C VAL A 1 1.21 11.38 8.40
N ILE A 2 1.69 12.29 7.56
CA ILE A 2 1.96 13.68 7.95
C ILE A 2 0.79 14.54 7.46
N GLY A 3 0.30 15.42 8.32
CA GLY A 3 -0.76 16.37 7.99
C GLY A 3 -0.56 17.72 8.69
N PRO A 4 -1.26 18.78 8.26
CA PRO A 4 -1.20 20.09 8.91
C PRO A 4 -1.81 20.04 10.31
N ASP A 5 -1.23 20.79 11.25
CA ASP A 5 -1.74 20.91 12.63
C ASP A 5 -2.83 21.98 12.80
N GLY A 6 -3.00 22.86 11.81
CA GLY A 6 -3.94 23.98 11.85
C GLY A 6 -3.38 25.29 12.44
N GLU A 7 -2.15 25.27 12.98
CA GLU A 7 -1.44 26.44 13.53
C GLU A 7 -0.19 26.83 12.71
N GLY A 8 0.06 26.13 11.59
CA GLY A 8 1.17 26.40 10.66
C GLY A 8 2.33 25.41 10.76
N GLY A 9 2.18 24.34 11.55
CA GLY A 9 3.11 23.23 11.65
C GLY A 9 2.54 21.91 11.12
N LEU A 10 3.21 20.81 11.50
CA LEU A 10 2.93 19.45 11.01
C LEU A 10 2.70 18.50 12.18
N HIS A 11 1.71 17.61 12.01
CA HIS A 11 1.45 16.48 12.90
C HIS A 11 1.83 15.16 12.23
N ILE A 12 2.41 14.25 13.02
CA ILE A 12 2.62 12.85 12.63
C ILE A 12 1.49 12.02 13.24
N ALA A 13 0.63 11.49 12.39
CA ALA A 13 -0.37 10.50 12.77
C ALA A 13 0.20 9.08 12.69
N LYS A 14 0.04 8.31 13.77
CA LYS A 14 0.33 6.88 13.83
C LYS A 14 -0.97 6.09 13.76
N GLY A 15 -1.09 5.22 12.76
CA GLY A 15 -2.27 4.39 12.53
C GLY A 15 -2.10 3.55 11.27
N GLY A 16 -3.10 2.73 10.98
CA GLY A 16 -3.13 1.95 9.73
C GLY A 16 -3.20 2.89 8.52
N VAL A 17 -2.36 2.61 7.53
CA VAL A 17 -2.43 3.22 6.20
C VAL A 17 -2.82 2.13 5.21
N PHE A 18 -3.76 2.44 4.31
CA PHE A 18 -4.10 1.54 3.22
C PHE A 18 -3.11 1.76 2.09
N SER A 19 -2.49 0.68 1.62
CA SER A 19 -1.67 0.67 0.41
C SER A 19 -2.47 -0.01 -0.70
N TYR A 20 -2.39 0.52 -1.93
CA TYR A 20 -3.09 -0.02 -3.09
C TYR A 20 -2.11 -0.73 -4.01
N TYR A 21 -2.46 -1.95 -4.42
CA TYR A 21 -1.67 -2.77 -5.33
C TYR A 21 -2.56 -3.26 -6.48
N GLU A 22 -2.01 -3.25 -7.69
CA GLU A 22 -2.64 -3.78 -8.90
C GLU A 22 -1.62 -4.65 -9.63
N PHE A 23 -1.95 -5.93 -9.85
CA PHE A 23 -1.07 -6.87 -10.54
C PHE A 23 -1.88 -8.01 -11.16
N ALA A 24 -1.34 -8.62 -12.22
CA ALA A 24 -1.95 -9.77 -12.86
C ALA A 24 -1.72 -11.05 -12.03
N ARG A 25 -2.74 -11.90 -11.96
CA ARG A 25 -2.66 -13.26 -11.39
C ARG A 25 -3.22 -14.26 -12.37
N GLU A 26 -2.60 -15.44 -12.45
CA GLU A 26 -3.12 -16.55 -13.25
C GLU A 26 -4.52 -16.95 -12.77
N MET A 27 -5.47 -17.06 -13.70
CA MET A 27 -6.88 -17.36 -13.40
C MET A 27 -7.06 -18.66 -12.62
N GLN A 28 -6.19 -19.65 -12.85
CA GLN A 28 -6.20 -20.96 -12.22
C GLN A 28 -5.90 -20.89 -10.71
N LEU A 29 -5.22 -19.82 -10.26
CA LEU A 29 -4.92 -19.59 -8.85
C LEU A 29 -6.11 -18.95 -8.09
N GLY A 30 -7.16 -18.53 -8.80
CA GLY A 30 -8.36 -17.95 -8.20
C GLY A 30 -8.18 -16.55 -7.61
N ARG A 31 -9.12 -16.12 -6.75
CA ARG A 31 -9.03 -14.86 -5.99
C ARG A 31 -8.00 -15.01 -4.88
N LEU A 32 -7.15 -13.99 -4.69
CA LEU A 32 -6.17 -13.95 -3.61
C LEU A 32 -6.90 -13.86 -2.26
N THR A 33 -6.56 -14.73 -1.32
CA THR A 33 -7.07 -14.63 0.06
C THR A 33 -6.23 -13.67 0.90
N ASP A 34 -6.76 -13.28 2.06
CA ASP A 34 -6.04 -12.40 2.97
C ASP A 34 -4.78 -13.08 3.52
N GLU A 35 -4.85 -14.38 3.84
CA GLU A 35 -3.69 -15.17 4.30
C GLU A 35 -2.60 -15.27 3.23
N GLU A 36 -2.97 -15.57 1.98
CA GLU A 36 -2.02 -15.60 0.86
C GLU A 36 -1.37 -14.22 0.65
N TRP A 37 -2.13 -13.13 0.87
CA TRP A 37 -1.60 -11.78 0.79
C TRP A 37 -0.59 -11.49 1.90
N TYR A 38 -0.87 -11.89 3.15
CA TYR A 38 0.10 -11.76 4.24
C TYR A 38 1.39 -12.54 3.97
N ASP A 39 1.29 -13.76 3.43
CA ASP A 39 2.47 -14.54 3.05
C ASP A 39 3.30 -13.85 1.97
N ILE A 40 2.66 -13.17 1.01
CA ILE A 40 3.38 -12.37 -0.01
C ILE A 40 4.13 -11.21 0.65
N LEU A 41 3.50 -10.51 1.61
CA LEU A 41 4.10 -9.39 2.34
C LEU A 41 5.33 -9.80 3.18
N ASP A 42 5.35 -11.03 3.67
CA ASP A 42 6.48 -11.57 4.45
C ASP A 42 7.63 -12.09 3.56
N THR A 43 7.50 -11.99 2.23
CA THR A 43 8.51 -12.45 1.26
C THR A 43 8.96 -11.33 0.31
N ASP A 44 10.08 -11.52 -0.40
CA ASP A 44 10.54 -10.57 -1.43
C ASP A 44 9.72 -10.63 -2.75
N LYS A 45 8.43 -10.99 -2.67
CA LYS A 45 7.53 -11.12 -3.83
C LYS A 45 6.43 -10.07 -3.85
N VAL A 46 6.50 -9.06 -2.99
CA VAL A 46 5.55 -7.95 -2.98
C VAL A 46 5.59 -7.24 -4.33
N PRO A 47 4.47 -7.17 -5.06
CA PRO A 47 4.41 -6.42 -6.31
C PRO A 47 4.67 -4.94 -6.09
N ASP A 48 5.22 -4.27 -7.10
CA ASP A 48 5.32 -2.82 -7.08
C ASP A 48 3.92 -2.17 -7.02
N GLN A 49 3.85 -0.98 -6.42
CA GLN A 49 2.64 -0.18 -6.51
C GLN A 49 2.47 0.33 -7.95
N PRO A 50 1.22 0.54 -8.41
CA PRO A 50 0.98 1.02 -9.77
C PRO A 50 1.62 2.39 -9.97
N ALA A 51 2.40 2.59 -11.04
CA ALA A 51 3.16 3.84 -11.25
C ALA A 51 2.32 5.13 -11.18
N TRP A 52 1.02 5.06 -11.48
CA TRP A 52 0.14 6.24 -11.36
C TRP A 52 -0.04 6.73 -9.91
N THR A 53 0.20 5.89 -8.89
CA THR A 53 0.09 6.29 -7.48
C THR A 53 1.23 7.20 -7.05
N GLU A 54 2.35 7.24 -7.77
CA GLU A 54 3.47 8.14 -7.52
C GLU A 54 3.04 9.62 -7.56
N ALA A 55 2.00 9.96 -8.31
CA ALA A 55 1.46 11.32 -8.32
C ALA A 55 0.80 11.74 -6.98
N PHE A 56 0.50 10.78 -6.10
CA PHE A 56 -0.25 10.99 -4.86
C PHE A 56 0.54 10.60 -3.60
N ILE A 57 1.57 9.77 -3.75
CA ILE A 57 2.42 9.29 -2.67
C ILE A 57 3.72 10.09 -2.77
N GLY A 58 4.06 10.83 -1.71
CA GLY A 58 5.29 11.61 -1.67
C GLY A 58 6.54 10.73 -1.56
N ASP A 59 7.66 11.25 -2.07
CA ASP A 59 9.01 10.67 -1.93
C ASP A 59 9.47 10.51 -0.46
#